data_AF-A0A7G6SD57-F1
#
_entry.id   AF-A0A7G6SD57-F1
#
_cell.length_a   1.000
_cell.length_b   1.000
_cell.length_c   1.000
_cell.angle_alpha   90.00
_cell.angle_beta   90.00
_cell.angle_gamma   90.00
#
_symmetry.space_group_name_H-M   'P 1'
#
loop_
_entity.id
_entity.type
_entity.pdbx_description
1 polymer ?
#
loop_
_entity_poly.entity_id
_entity_poly.type
_entity_poly.pdbx_seq_one_letter_code
_entity_poly.pdbx_strand_id
1 'polypeptide(L)'
;MNKVLILTASTFIAASGFAFAQDKVIVEVPQPARDYVIAHPSDPVVIDGELSQGYVVPETVEVRPIPESPGYGYIYVEGRPVIVSMENRQVVYLSDNPDAAVPDDVITYVEKNPVDAVTIDDVTTGSVIPDDIDLAPVPSQPRYAYVYVDGAPALVDTRTRRVIWVR
;
A
#
# COMPACT_ATOMS: atom_id res chain seq x y z
N MET A 1 -55.12 -41.21 -42.64
CA MET A 1 -55.79 -41.38 -41.34
C MET A 1 -55.10 -40.49 -40.32
N ASN A 2 -55.85 -39.53 -39.77
CA ASN A 2 -55.48 -38.55 -38.74
C ASN A 2 -54.85 -39.24 -37.49
N LYS A 3 -53.99 -38.61 -36.69
CA LYS A 3 -54.29 -37.44 -35.86
C LYS A 3 -53.03 -36.69 -35.37
N VAL A 4 -53.25 -35.38 -35.28
CA VAL A 4 -52.51 -34.30 -34.64
C VAL A 4 -52.18 -34.58 -33.16
N LEU A 5 -50.98 -34.19 -32.71
CA LEU A 5 -50.74 -33.73 -31.34
C LEU A 5 -49.93 -32.42 -31.39
N ILE A 6 -50.38 -31.44 -30.62
CA ILE A 6 -50.08 -30.02 -30.68
C ILE A 6 -49.50 -29.59 -29.31
N LEU A 7 -48.64 -28.55 -29.32
CA LEU A 7 -48.22 -27.67 -28.21
C LEU A 7 -47.29 -28.31 -27.15
N THR A 8 -46.18 -27.69 -26.73
CA THR A 8 -46.05 -26.29 -26.30
C THR A 8 -44.59 -25.85 -26.39
N ALA A 9 -44.35 -24.71 -27.05
CA ALA A 9 -43.07 -24.00 -26.98
C ALA A 9 -43.02 -23.15 -25.71
N SER A 10 -41.96 -23.26 -24.93
CA SER A 10 -41.59 -22.26 -23.92
C SER A 10 -40.08 -22.19 -23.89
N THR A 11 -39.56 -21.35 -24.78
CA THR A 11 -38.18 -20.89 -24.77
C THR A 11 -37.94 -20.08 -23.51
N PHE A 12 -37.33 -20.69 -22.50
CA PHE A 12 -36.70 -19.95 -21.41
C PHE A 12 -35.35 -19.44 -21.91
N ILE A 13 -35.33 -18.24 -22.49
CA ILE A 13 -34.11 -17.44 -22.56
C ILE A 13 -33.88 -16.93 -21.14
N ALA A 14 -33.06 -17.64 -20.37
CA ALA A 14 -32.48 -17.11 -19.15
C ALA A 14 -31.43 -16.06 -19.57
N ALA A 15 -31.91 -14.85 -19.86
CA ALA A 15 -31.06 -13.67 -19.92
C ALA A 15 -30.80 -13.20 -18.49
N SER A 16 -29.69 -13.63 -17.89
CA SER A 16 -29.20 -13.02 -16.65
C SER A 16 -27.79 -13.49 -16.35
N GLY A 17 -26.85 -12.55 -16.49
CA GLY A 17 -25.54 -12.64 -15.86
C GLY A 17 -24.36 -12.75 -16.82
N PHE A 18 -24.14 -11.75 -17.68
CA PHE A 18 -22.76 -11.35 -17.91
C PHE A 18 -22.28 -10.73 -16.60
N ALA A 19 -21.79 -11.58 -15.69
CA ALA A 19 -20.85 -11.11 -14.70
C ALA A 19 -19.59 -10.76 -15.50
N PHE A 20 -19.49 -9.51 -15.94
CA PHE A 20 -18.19 -8.93 -16.14
C PHE A 20 -17.53 -8.99 -14.77
N ALA A 21 -16.78 -10.05 -14.50
CA ALA A 21 -15.60 -9.91 -13.67
C ALA A 21 -14.86 -8.77 -14.35
N GLN A 22 -15.00 -7.56 -13.80
CA GLN A 22 -14.08 -6.50 -14.14
C GLN A 22 -12.75 -7.10 -13.76
N ASP A 23 -12.01 -7.52 -14.78
CA ASP A 23 -10.60 -7.82 -14.72
C ASP A 23 -9.97 -6.49 -14.30
N LYS A 24 -10.07 -6.20 -13.00
CA LYS A 24 -9.34 -5.14 -12.35
C LYS A 24 -7.94 -5.69 -12.50
N VAL A 25 -7.28 -5.28 -13.59
CA VAL A 25 -5.86 -5.52 -13.80
C VAL A 25 -5.24 -4.90 -12.58
N ILE A 26 -4.99 -5.73 -11.58
CA ILE A 26 -4.16 -5.38 -10.44
C ILE A 26 -2.82 -5.23 -11.12
N VAL A 27 -2.49 -4.00 -11.52
CA VAL A 27 -1.14 -3.65 -11.95
C VAL A 27 -0.32 -3.86 -10.70
N GLU A 28 0.19 -5.07 -10.54
CA GLU A 28 1.00 -5.44 -9.40
C GLU A 28 2.30 -4.69 -9.58
N VAL A 29 2.42 -3.58 -8.86
CA VAL A 29 3.63 -2.78 -8.88
C VAL A 29 4.78 -3.68 -8.40
N PRO A 30 5.95 -3.67 -9.06
CA PRO A 30 7.08 -4.48 -8.63
C PRO A 30 7.50 -4.15 -7.19
N GLN A 31 7.88 -5.15 -6.40
CA GLN A 31 8.44 -4.94 -5.05
C GLN A 31 9.61 -3.93 -5.03
N PRO A 32 10.60 -4.02 -5.94
CA PRO A 32 11.71 -3.05 -5.95
C PRO A 32 11.27 -1.60 -6.13
N ALA A 33 10.17 -1.36 -6.86
CA ALA A 33 9.63 -0.02 -7.03
C ALA A 33 9.02 0.51 -5.72
N ARG A 34 8.33 -0.35 -4.95
CA ARG A 34 7.83 -0.01 -3.62
C ARG A 34 8.97 0.33 -2.67
N ASP A 35 9.97 -0.54 -2.59
CA ASP A 35 11.12 -0.34 -1.70
C ASP A 35 11.87 0.96 -2.03
N TYR A 36 12.05 1.24 -3.33
CA TYR A 36 12.73 2.45 -3.77
C TYR A 36 12.04 3.72 -3.29
N VAL A 37 10.72 3.83 -3.46
CA VAL A 37 9.98 5.06 -3.11
C VAL A 37 9.97 5.30 -1.62
N ILE A 38 10.02 4.24 -0.82
CA ILE A 38 10.14 4.31 0.64
C ILE A 38 11.52 4.81 1.04
N ALA A 39 12.57 4.24 0.44
CA ALA A 39 13.96 4.64 0.70
C ALA A 39 14.29 6.06 0.23
N HIS A 40 13.56 6.58 -0.76
CA HIS A 40 13.80 7.90 -1.37
C HIS A 40 12.58 8.80 -1.23
N PRO A 41 12.29 9.31 -0.02
CA PRO A 41 11.14 10.17 0.19
C PRO A 41 11.30 11.51 -0.53
N SER A 42 10.16 11.98 -1.02
CA SER A 42 9.99 13.22 -1.77
C SER A 42 9.26 14.25 -0.91
N ASP A 43 9.43 15.53 -1.21
CA ASP A 43 8.61 16.59 -0.62
C ASP A 43 7.12 16.28 -0.86
N PRO A 44 6.27 16.39 0.19
CA PRO A 44 4.85 16.15 0.04
C PRO A 44 4.20 17.18 -0.87
N VAL A 45 3.33 16.71 -1.75
CA VAL A 45 2.47 17.55 -2.60
C VAL A 45 1.05 17.52 -2.08
N VAL A 46 0.36 18.65 -2.23
CA VAL A 46 -1.07 18.78 -1.92
C VAL A 46 -1.85 18.49 -3.19
N ILE A 47 -2.81 17.57 -3.10
CA ILE A 47 -3.72 17.24 -4.19
C ILE A 47 -5.14 17.55 -3.72
N ASP A 48 -5.84 18.35 -4.52
CA ASP A 48 -7.26 18.62 -4.31
C ASP A 48 -8.07 17.40 -4.78
N GLY A 49 -8.64 16.67 -3.81
CA GLY A 49 -9.53 15.54 -4.06
C GLY A 49 -9.15 14.26 -3.33
N GLU A 50 -10.02 13.26 -3.44
CA GLU A 50 -9.79 11.95 -2.83
C GLU A 50 -8.89 11.10 -3.74
N LEU A 51 -7.66 10.84 -3.28
CA LEU A 51 -6.72 9.98 -3.99
C LEU A 51 -7.15 8.52 -3.91
N SER A 52 -7.30 7.90 -5.07
CA SER A 52 -7.73 6.51 -5.22
C SER A 52 -7.03 5.87 -6.42
N GLN A 53 -7.02 4.54 -6.45
CA GLN A 53 -6.38 3.80 -7.54
C GLN A 53 -7.07 4.12 -8.87
N GLY A 54 -6.31 4.47 -9.90
CA GLY A 54 -6.80 4.97 -11.18
C GLY A 54 -6.95 6.49 -11.26
N TYR A 55 -6.78 7.23 -10.16
CA TYR A 55 -6.77 8.69 -10.16
C TYR A 55 -5.68 9.24 -11.09
N VAL A 56 -6.00 10.25 -11.91
CA VAL A 56 -5.03 10.89 -12.82
C VAL A 56 -4.36 12.05 -12.11
N VAL A 57 -3.05 11.95 -11.90
CA VAL A 57 -2.26 12.99 -11.24
C VAL A 57 -2.15 14.23 -12.15
N PRO A 58 -2.58 15.42 -11.70
CA PRO A 58 -2.52 16.66 -12.49
C PRO A 58 -1.11 17.00 -12.96
N GLU A 59 -0.96 17.60 -14.14
CA GLU A 59 0.34 17.99 -14.70
C GLU A 59 1.12 19.00 -13.85
N THR A 60 0.41 19.75 -12.99
CA THR A 60 1.01 20.68 -12.02
C THR A 60 1.83 19.97 -10.94
N VAL A 61 1.61 18.68 -10.73
CA VAL A 61 2.36 17.86 -9.78
C VAL A 61 3.57 17.23 -10.49
N GLU A 62 4.75 17.42 -9.93
CA GLU A 62 5.96 16.76 -10.42
C GLU A 62 5.96 15.28 -10.00
N VAL A 63 5.91 14.37 -10.97
CA VAL A 63 6.03 12.93 -10.75
C VAL A 63 7.51 12.55 -10.93
N ARG A 64 8.15 12.07 -9.86
CA ARG A 64 9.56 11.67 -9.92
C ARG A 64 9.69 10.26 -10.49
N PRO A 65 10.62 9.99 -11.42
CA PRO A 65 10.80 8.66 -11.98
C PRO A 65 11.43 7.69 -10.96
N ILE A 66 11.11 6.40 -11.09
CA ILE A 66 11.77 5.32 -10.33
C ILE A 66 12.87 4.72 -11.23
N PRO A 67 14.17 4.83 -10.87
CA PRO A 67 15.28 4.44 -11.76
C PRO A 67 15.23 2.98 -12.26
N GLU A 68 14.93 2.04 -11.37
CA GLU A 68 14.86 0.60 -11.70
C GLU A 68 13.49 0.18 -12.26
N SER A 69 12.59 1.14 -12.47
CA SER A 69 11.20 0.89 -12.87
C SER A 69 10.69 2.06 -13.71
N PRO A 70 11.21 2.26 -14.94
CA PRO A 70 10.99 3.48 -15.72
C PRO A 70 9.54 3.69 -16.19
N GLY A 71 8.71 2.64 -16.19
CA GLY A 71 7.27 2.77 -16.42
C GLY A 71 6.51 3.38 -15.24
N TYR A 72 7.18 3.57 -14.11
CA TYR A 72 6.60 4.06 -12.88
C TYR A 72 7.35 5.32 -12.39
N GLY A 73 6.57 6.20 -11.79
CA GLY A 73 7.04 7.33 -11.03
C GLY A 73 6.34 7.36 -9.68
N TYR A 74 6.71 8.33 -8.85
CA TYR A 74 6.14 8.46 -7.52
C TYR A 74 6.01 9.91 -7.09
N ILE A 75 5.06 10.10 -6.19
CA ILE A 75 4.82 11.35 -5.47
C ILE A 75 4.61 11.01 -3.99
N TYR A 76 4.72 12.02 -3.14
CA TYR A 76 4.39 11.89 -1.74
C TYR A 76 3.17 12.75 -1.44
N VAL A 77 2.12 12.18 -0.87
CA VAL A 77 0.92 12.94 -0.49
C VAL A 77 0.67 12.68 0.98
N GLU A 78 0.58 13.76 1.77
CA GLU A 78 0.46 13.67 3.24
C GLU A 78 1.54 12.77 3.88
N GLY A 79 2.74 12.74 3.29
CA GLY A 79 3.86 11.93 3.76
C GLY A 79 3.81 10.45 3.39
N ARG A 80 2.79 10.02 2.62
CA ARG A 80 2.62 8.65 2.11
C ARG A 80 3.12 8.53 0.66
N PRO A 81 3.82 7.44 0.31
CA PRO A 81 4.21 7.19 -1.07
C PRO A 81 3.00 6.80 -1.92
N VAL A 82 2.91 7.39 -3.11
CA VAL A 82 1.93 7.05 -4.13
C VAL A 82 2.69 6.77 -5.42
N ILE A 83 2.50 5.58 -5.99
CA ILE A 83 3.16 5.18 -7.23
C ILE A 83 2.20 5.41 -8.39
N VAL A 84 2.74 6.05 -9.41
CA VAL A 84 2.02 6.58 -10.57
C VAL A 84 2.60 5.92 -11.82
N SER A 85 1.75 5.49 -12.75
CA SER A 85 2.18 5.06 -14.07
C SER A 85 2.63 6.26 -14.89
N MET A 86 3.82 6.18 -15.49
CA MET A 86 4.34 7.23 -16.37
C MET A 86 3.65 7.25 -17.74
N GLU A 87 2.95 6.18 -18.11
CA GLU A 87 2.25 6.08 -19.41
C GLU A 87 1.02 7.00 -19.47
N ASN A 88 0.27 7.06 -18.38
CA ASN A 88 -1.05 7.72 -18.33
C ASN A 88 -1.25 8.60 -17.09
N ARG A 89 -0.20 8.81 -16.29
CA ARG A 89 -0.22 9.55 -15.00
C ARG A 89 -1.26 9.03 -14.01
N GLN A 90 -1.68 7.77 -14.13
CA GLN A 90 -2.64 7.18 -13.20
C GLN A 90 -1.95 6.63 -11.97
N VAL A 91 -2.57 6.82 -10.82
CA VAL A 91 -2.17 6.18 -9.57
C VAL A 91 -2.41 4.68 -9.69
N VAL A 92 -1.35 3.90 -9.64
CA VAL A 92 -1.41 2.43 -9.75
C VAL A 92 -1.28 1.74 -8.41
N TYR A 93 -0.63 2.39 -7.44
CA TYR A 93 -0.51 1.91 -6.08
C TYR A 93 -0.62 3.07 -5.10
N LEU A 94 -1.55 2.92 -4.17
CA LEU A 94 -1.67 3.71 -2.95
C LEU A 94 -1.41 2.79 -1.79
N SER A 95 -0.57 3.22 -0.88
CA SER A 95 -0.38 2.49 0.36
C SER A 95 -1.54 2.83 1.32
N ASP A 96 -2.75 2.37 1.01
CA ASP A 96 -3.95 2.56 1.85
C ASP A 96 -3.82 1.88 3.22
N ASN A 97 -2.85 0.98 3.32
CA ASN A 97 -2.43 0.36 4.56
C ASN A 97 -1.03 0.88 4.94
N PRO A 98 -0.83 1.56 6.08
CA PRO A 98 0.51 1.92 6.56
C PRO A 98 1.45 0.71 6.68
N ASP A 99 0.90 -0.50 6.85
CA ASP A 99 1.65 -1.76 6.88
C ASP A 99 2.22 -2.19 5.50
N ALA A 100 1.63 -1.73 4.39
CA ALA A 100 1.96 -2.24 3.05
C ALA A 100 3.19 -1.57 2.41
N ALA A 101 3.80 -0.59 3.09
CA ALA A 101 4.98 0.14 2.65
C ALA A 101 6.16 -0.02 3.61
N VAL A 102 6.26 -1.16 4.29
CA VAL A 102 7.48 -1.52 5.03
C VAL A 102 8.34 -2.43 4.15
N PRO A 103 9.56 -2.03 3.79
CA PRO A 103 10.45 -2.87 2.99
C PRO A 103 10.84 -4.17 3.71
N ASP A 104 10.93 -5.27 2.97
CA ASP A 104 11.23 -6.61 3.53
C ASP A 104 12.60 -6.66 4.24
N ASP A 105 13.57 -5.86 3.80
CA ASP A 105 14.89 -5.75 4.44
C ASP A 105 14.80 -5.16 5.84
N VAL A 106 13.87 -4.23 6.08
CA VAL A 106 13.60 -3.64 7.39
C VAL A 106 13.02 -4.67 8.33
N ILE A 107 11.98 -5.39 7.90
CA ILE A 107 11.35 -6.46 8.70
C ILE A 107 12.41 -7.50 9.07
N THR A 108 13.17 -7.95 8.07
CA THR A 108 14.25 -8.92 8.27
C THR A 108 15.31 -8.42 9.25
N TYR A 109 15.68 -7.14 9.17
CA TYR A 109 16.63 -6.54 10.10
C TYR A 109 16.10 -6.54 11.53
N VAL A 110 14.87 -6.06 11.74
CA VAL A 110 14.25 -6.00 13.07
C VAL A 110 14.16 -7.39 13.70
N GLU A 111 13.66 -8.38 12.95
CA GLU A 111 13.56 -9.76 13.44
C GLU A 111 14.91 -10.38 13.84
N LYS A 112 16.00 -9.99 13.18
CA LYS A 112 17.35 -10.49 13.48
C LYS A 112 18.05 -9.72 14.59
N ASN A 113 17.55 -8.56 15.00
CA ASN A 113 18.19 -7.68 15.97
C ASN A 113 17.21 -7.29 17.10
N PRO A 114 16.75 -8.25 17.92
CA PRO A 114 15.84 -7.94 19.01
C PRO A 114 16.48 -7.02 20.05
N VAL A 115 15.66 -6.15 20.64
CA VAL A 115 16.05 -5.27 21.76
C VAL A 115 15.20 -5.59 22.99
N ASP A 116 15.55 -4.98 24.13
CA ASP A 116 14.80 -5.15 25.38
C ASP A 116 13.35 -4.69 25.18
N ALA A 117 12.41 -5.56 25.60
CA ALA A 117 10.99 -5.29 25.45
C ALA A 117 10.50 -4.30 26.51
N VAL A 118 9.62 -3.40 26.08
CA VAL A 118 8.86 -2.50 26.95
C VAL A 118 7.42 -3.00 27.08
N THR A 119 6.77 -2.65 28.17
CA THR A 119 5.35 -2.94 28.38
C THR A 119 4.55 -1.70 28.01
N ILE A 120 3.74 -1.82 26.96
CA ILE A 120 2.82 -0.78 26.51
C ILE A 120 1.49 -1.47 26.22
N ASP A 121 0.41 -0.96 26.80
CA ASP A 121 -0.91 -1.51 26.57
C ASP A 121 -1.36 -1.29 25.12
N ASP A 122 -1.82 -2.36 24.48
CA ASP A 122 -2.58 -2.35 23.22
C ASP A 122 -1.88 -1.58 22.07
N VAL A 123 -0.64 -1.98 21.75
CA VAL A 123 0.08 -1.43 20.61
C VAL A 123 -0.40 -2.07 19.31
N THR A 124 -1.15 -1.29 18.54
CA THR A 124 -1.60 -1.67 17.18
C THR A 124 -1.04 -0.73 16.12
N THR A 125 -1.15 -1.11 14.85
CA THR A 125 -0.83 -0.24 13.71
C THR A 125 -1.61 1.07 13.82
N GLY A 126 -0.90 2.18 13.62
CA GLY A 126 -1.44 3.53 13.78
C GLY A 126 -1.31 4.10 15.20
N SER A 127 -0.93 3.32 16.20
CA SER A 127 -0.67 3.82 17.56
C SER A 127 0.52 4.77 17.58
N VAL A 128 0.56 5.71 18.52
CA VAL A 128 1.71 6.61 18.70
C VAL A 128 2.50 6.14 19.91
N ILE A 129 3.80 5.88 19.71
CA ILE A 129 4.70 5.48 20.80
C ILE A 129 5.06 6.71 21.64
N PRO A 130 4.87 6.67 22.98
CA PRO A 130 5.23 7.77 23.88
C PRO A 130 6.68 8.22 23.73
N ASP A 131 6.94 9.51 23.91
CA ASP A 131 8.27 10.12 23.70
C ASP A 131 9.35 9.64 24.69
N ASP A 132 8.94 9.14 25.85
CA ASP A 132 9.80 8.58 26.89
C ASP A 132 10.33 7.17 26.56
N ILE A 133 9.77 6.52 25.53
CA ILE A 133 10.24 5.21 25.07
C ILE A 133 11.37 5.39 24.06
N ASP A 134 12.51 4.79 24.35
CA ASP A 134 13.63 4.75 23.41
C ASP A 134 13.32 3.83 22.23
N LEU A 135 13.50 4.35 21.00
CA LEU A 135 13.31 3.59 19.77
C LEU A 135 14.68 3.17 19.21
N ALA A 136 14.83 1.90 18.88
CA ALA A 136 16.03 1.38 18.23
C ALA A 136 16.03 1.76 16.73
N PRO A 137 17.07 2.41 16.21
CA PRO A 137 17.08 2.85 14.81
C PRO A 137 17.25 1.66 13.86
N VAL A 138 16.67 1.76 12.67
CA VAL A 138 16.98 0.85 11.55
C VAL A 138 18.10 1.48 10.71
N PRO A 139 19.33 0.92 10.70
CA PRO A 139 20.47 1.60 10.08
C PRO A 139 20.35 1.80 8.57
N SER A 140 19.76 0.84 7.85
CA SER A 140 19.54 0.95 6.41
C SER A 140 18.48 1.99 6.06
N GLN A 141 17.53 2.24 6.96
CA GLN A 141 16.39 3.11 6.73
C GLN A 141 16.10 3.98 7.97
N PRO A 142 16.82 5.09 8.16
CA PRO A 142 16.70 5.95 9.35
C PRO A 142 15.31 6.60 9.56
N ARG A 143 14.42 6.51 8.57
CA ARG A 143 13.01 6.87 8.70
C ARG A 143 12.26 5.92 9.64
N TYR A 144 12.78 4.70 9.80
CA TYR A 144 12.19 3.70 10.65
C TYR A 144 13.05 3.47 11.90
N ALA A 145 12.36 3.30 13.00
CA ALA A 145 12.89 2.77 14.23
C ALA A 145 11.94 1.67 14.71
N TYR A 146 12.38 0.85 15.64
CA TYR A 146 11.57 -0.24 16.16
C TYR A 146 11.67 -0.31 17.68
N VAL A 147 10.66 -0.91 18.27
CA VAL A 147 10.59 -1.21 19.69
C VAL A 147 10.01 -2.60 19.85
N TYR A 148 10.39 -3.32 20.90
CA TYR A 148 9.76 -4.58 21.23
C TYR A 148 8.71 -4.33 22.31
N VAL A 149 7.46 -4.69 22.03
CA VAL A 149 6.35 -4.56 22.98
C VAL A 149 5.86 -5.96 23.31
N ASP A 150 5.89 -6.31 24.59
CA ASP A 150 5.52 -7.65 25.08
C ASP A 150 6.21 -8.81 24.32
N GLY A 151 7.44 -8.56 23.84
CA GLY A 151 8.25 -9.51 23.09
C GLY A 151 8.00 -9.56 21.57
N ALA A 152 7.04 -8.78 21.05
CA ALA A 152 6.79 -8.63 19.62
C ALA A 152 7.41 -7.34 19.07
N PRO A 153 8.02 -7.34 17.88
CA PRO A 153 8.52 -6.13 17.27
C PRO A 153 7.37 -5.25 16.75
N ALA A 154 7.46 -3.96 17.02
CA ALA A 154 6.66 -2.91 16.41
C ALA A 154 7.59 -1.94 15.66
N LEU A 155 7.33 -1.74 14.38
CA LEU A 155 8.04 -0.77 13.55
C LEU A 155 7.34 0.58 13.63
N VAL A 156 8.13 1.65 13.70
CA VAL A 156 7.70 3.01 14.00
C VAL A 156 8.30 3.99 12.99
N ASP A 157 7.47 4.88 12.43
CA ASP A 157 7.96 6.01 11.63
C ASP A 157 8.54 7.09 12.56
N THR A 158 9.81 7.45 12.38
CA THR A 158 10.55 8.34 13.29
C THR A 158 10.07 9.79 13.27
N ARG A 159 9.35 10.23 12.23
CA ARG A 159 8.82 11.60 12.14
C ARG A 159 7.54 11.77 12.95
N THR A 160 6.74 10.71 13.04
CA THR A 160 5.40 10.75 13.65
C THR A 160 5.30 9.91 14.92
N ARG A 161 6.33 9.12 15.24
CA ARG A 161 6.34 8.08 16.26
C ARG A 161 5.16 7.10 16.14
N ARG A 162 4.59 6.99 14.95
CA ARG A 162 3.44 6.14 14.69
C ARG A 162 3.90 4.74 14.34
N VAL A 163 3.26 3.75 14.93
CA VAL A 163 3.44 2.34 14.59
C VAL A 163 2.90 2.11 13.19
N ILE A 164 3.73 1.55 12.33
CA ILE A 164 3.40 1.27 10.93
C ILE A 164 3.35 -0.22 10.63
N TRP A 165 3.81 -1.07 11.56
CA TRP A 165 3.74 -2.52 11.47
C TRP A 165 3.95 -3.13 12.86
N VAL A 166 3.24 -4.20 13.18
CA VAL A 166 3.39 -4.99 14.42
C VAL A 166 3.18 -6.47 14.09
N ARG A 167 3.79 -7.36 14.86
CA ARG A 167 3.67 -8.82 14.69
C ARG A 167 2.73 -9.48 15.69
#